data_AF-A0A957SUH2-F1
#
_entry.id   AF-A0A957SUH2-F1
#
_cell.length_a   1.000
_cell.length_b   1.000
_cell.length_c   1.000
_cell.angle_alpha   90.00
_cell.angle_beta   90.00
_cell.angle_gamma   90.00
#
_symmetry.space_group_name_H-M   'P 1'
#
loop_
_entity.id
_entity.type
_entity.pdbx_description
1 polymer ?
#
loop_
_entity_poly.entity_id
_entity_poly.type
_entity_poly.pdbx_seq_one_letter_code
_entity_poly.pdbx_strand_id
1 'polypeptide(L)' 'MSTQQEATIHRILLLTVWREEAENWRFLVEDPRSGRRKGFAGVVALVEGLLELVVGEEQTSAPEDKQDI' A
#
# COMPACT_ATOMS: atom_id res chain seq x y z
N MET A 1 33.35 -10.50 2.16
CA MET A 1 32.45 -9.74 1.27
C MET A 1 31.03 -10.17 1.60
N SER A 2 30.27 -9.36 2.34
CA SER A 2 28.86 -9.66 2.61
C SER A 2 28.03 -9.26 1.40
N THR A 3 27.44 -10.25 0.73
CA THR A 3 26.36 -10.04 -0.22
C THR A 3 25.16 -9.53 0.57
N GLN A 4 24.91 -8.21 0.53
CA GLN A 4 23.64 -7.66 0.99
C GLN A 4 22.55 -8.24 0.07
N GLN A 5 21.82 -9.21 0.60
CA GLN A 5 20.63 -9.73 -0.03
C GLN A 5 19.57 -8.64 0.15
N GLU A 6 19.23 -7.90 -0.91
CA GLU A 6 18.12 -6.97 -0.91
C GLU A 6 16.86 -7.75 -0.51
N ALA A 7 16.41 -7.54 0.72
CA ALA A 7 15.20 -8.16 1.19
C ALA A 7 14.04 -7.56 0.40
N THR A 8 13.46 -8.35 -0.52
CA THR A 8 12.22 -7.96 -1.19
C THR A 8 11.14 -7.78 -0.13
N ILE A 9 10.73 -6.54 0.11
CA ILE A 9 9.69 -6.24 1.08
C ILE A 9 8.35 -6.59 0.44
N HIS A 10 7.72 -7.65 0.93
CA HIS A 10 6.32 -7.95 0.59
C HIS A 10 5.38 -7.17 1.50
N ARG A 11 4.39 -6.53 0.90
CA ARG A 11 3.30 -5.85 1.60
C ARG A 11 2.01 -6.61 1.40
N ILE A 12 1.33 -6.89 2.51
CA ILE A 12 0.03 -7.55 2.52
C ILE A 12 -1.02 -6.49 2.85
N LEU A 13 -2.00 -6.36 1.96
CA LEU A 13 -3.16 -5.49 2.14
C LEU A 13 -4.42 -6.36 2.21
N LEU A 14 -5.40 -5.93 2.99
CA LEU A 14 -6.73 -6.54 3.00
C LEU A 14 -7.64 -5.73 2.08
N LEU A 15 -8.30 -6.41 1.15
CA LEU A 15 -9.30 -5.80 0.26
C LEU A 15 -10.68 -6.36 0.60
N THR A 16 -11.56 -5.51 1.09
CA THR A 16 -12.98 -5.82 1.26
C THR A 16 -13.76 -5.26 0.07
N VAL A 17 -14.60 -6.10 -0.54
CA VAL A 17 -15.41 -5.76 -1.72
C VAL A 17 -16.88 -5.99 -1.41
N TRP A 18 -17.72 -4.99 -1.69
CA TRP A 18 -19.17 -5.12 -1.55
C TRP A 18 -19.89 -4.30 -2.61
N ARG A 19 -21.18 -4.57 -2.77
CA ARG A 19 -22.09 -3.82 -3.65
C ARG A 19 -23.16 -3.18 -2.78
N GLU A 20 -23.28 -1.85 -2.80
CA GLU A 20 -24.27 -1.14 -1.99
C GLU A 20 -25.66 -1.20 -2.62
N GLU A 21 -25.79 -0.83 -3.91
CA GLU A 21 -27.03 -0.88 -4.71
C GLU A 21 -26.66 -1.03 -6.20
N ALA A 22 -27.64 -1.20 -7.10
CA ALA A 22 -27.52 -1.33 -8.57
C ALA A 22 -26.12 -0.99 -9.14
N GLU A 23 -25.42 -1.98 -9.70
CA GLU A 23 -24.07 -1.93 -10.32
C GLU A 23 -22.96 -1.10 -9.63
N ASN A 24 -23.20 -0.56 -8.43
CA ASN A 24 -22.28 0.31 -7.70
C ASN A 24 -21.40 -0.51 -6.76
N TRP A 25 -20.20 -0.81 -7.24
CA TRP A 25 -19.18 -1.51 -6.49
C TRP A 25 -18.41 -0.59 -5.55
N ARG A 26 -18.16 -1.07 -4.34
CA ARG A 26 -17.38 -0.40 -3.30
C ARG A 26 -16.24 -1.28 -2.84
N PHE A 27 -15.18 -0.61 -2.43
CA PHE A 27 -13.93 -1.25 -2.02
C PHE A 27 -13.39 -0.57 -0.78
N LEU A 28 -12.79 -1.35 0.12
CA LEU A 28 -12.05 -0.87 1.27
C LEU A 28 -10.71 -1.60 1.29
N VAL A 29 -9.62 -0.82 1.20
CA VAL A 29 -8.26 -1.32 1.37
C VAL A 29 -7.79 -1.00 2.77
N GLU A 30 -7.28 -2.00 3.46
CA GLU A 30 -6.70 -1.87 4.79
C GLU A 30 -5.25 -2.33 4.77
N ASP A 31 -4.39 -1.58 5.46
CA ASP A 31 -3.02 -2.00 5.79
C ASP A 31 -2.98 -2.48 7.24
N PRO A 32 -2.90 -3.80 7.49
CA PRO A 32 -2.89 -4.34 8.86
C PRO A 32 -1.70 -3.87 9.70
N ARG A 33 -0.59 -3.46 9.08
CA ARG A 33 0.61 -3.02 9.81
C ARG A 33 0.43 -1.61 10.37
N SER A 34 -0.12 -0.70 9.58
CA SER A 34 -0.32 0.70 9.99
C SER A 34 -1.71 0.99 10.55
N GLY A 35 -2.66 0.07 10.38
CA GLY A 35 -4.07 0.28 10.71
C GLY A 35 -4.78 1.27 9.77
N ARG A 36 -4.11 1.72 8.70
CA ARG A 36 -4.68 2.66 7.73
C ARG A 36 -5.75 1.97 6.89
N ARG A 37 -6.80 2.72 6.56
CA ARG A 37 -7.95 2.28 5.78
C ARG A 37 -8.29 3.33 4.73
N LYS A 38 -8.53 2.91 3.48
CA LYS A 38 -8.93 3.79 2.38
C LYS A 38 -10.09 3.16 1.61
N GLY A 39 -11.20 3.87 1.50
CA GLY A 39 -12.39 3.45 0.78
C GLY A 39 -12.41 3.98 -0.66
N PHE A 40 -12.99 3.23 -1.58
CA PHE A 40 -13.08 3.58 -3.00
C PHE A 40 -14.46 3.28 -3.58
N ALA A 41 -14.87 4.16 -4.50
CA ALA A 41 -16.12 4.07 -5.24
C ALA A 41 -15.82 3.68 -6.69
N GLY A 42 -16.10 2.44 -7.06
CA GLY A 42 -15.82 1.93 -8.40
C GLY A 42 -14.38 1.45 -8.61
N VAL A 43 -14.21 0.66 -9.67
CA VAL A 43 -12.96 -0.06 -9.97
C VAL A 43 -11.82 0.90 -10.32
N VAL A 44 -12.11 1.97 -11.06
CA VAL A 44 -11.10 2.95 -11.49
C VAL A 44 -10.42 3.60 -10.28
N ALA A 45 -11.23 4.09 -9.32
CA ALA A 45 -10.72 4.72 -8.10
C ALA A 45 -9.89 3.75 -7.24
N LEU A 46 -10.27 2.47 -7.20
CA LEU A 46 -9.48 1.44 -6.51
C LEU A 46 -8.08 1.29 -7.14
N VAL A 47 -8.01 1.15 -8.46
CA VAL A 47 -6.74 0.92 -9.18
C VAL A 47 -5.80 2.11 -9.00
N GLU A 48 -6.29 3.33 -9.18
CA GLU A 48 -5.50 4.55 -8.96
C GLU A 48 -4.96 4.62 -7.53
N GLY A 49 -5.82 4.34 -6.54
CA GLY A 49 -5.41 4.33 -5.14
C GLY A 49 -4.39 3.24 -4.78
N LEU A 50 -4.46 2.07 -5.41
CA LEU A 50 -3.47 1.01 -5.20
C LEU A 50 -2.11 1.38 -5.81
N LEU A 51 -2.10 2.01 -6.99
CA LEU A 51 -0.86 2.48 -7.61
C LEU A 51 -0.17 3.55 -6.75
N GLU A 52 -0.92 4.50 -6.18
CA GLU A 52 -0.38 5.47 -5.23
C GLU A 52 0.25 4.82 -4.00
N LEU A 53 -0.39 3.78 -3.45
CA LEU A 53 0.10 3.07 -2.25
C LEU A 53 1.39 2.29 -2.52
N VAL A 54 1.56 1.76 -3.73
CA VAL A 54 2.76 1.03 -4.13
C VAL A 54 3.90 1.99 -4.42
N VAL A 55 3.66 3.06 -5.18
CA VAL A 55 4.70 4.00 -5.63
C VAL A 55 5.09 5.00 -4.54
N GLY A 56 4.14 5.47 -3.73
CA GLY A 56 4.37 6.52 -2.73
C GLY A 56 5.25 6.09 -1.55
N GLU A 57 5.33 4.79 -1.25
CA GLU A 57 6.08 4.30 -0.08
C GLU A 57 7.52 3.85 -0.38
N GLU A 58 7.88 3.60 -1.64
CA GLU A 58 9.28 3.32 -2.03
C GLU A 58 10.24 4.46 -1.66
N GLN A 59 9.74 5.69 -1.49
CA GLN A 59 10.55 6.85 -1.13
C GLN A 59 10.86 6.98 0.37
N THR A 60 10.24 6.19 1.25
CA THR A 60 10.38 6.36 2.72
C THR A 60 11.40 5.40 3.35
N SER A 61 12.01 4.50 2.56
CA SER A 61 12.96 3.49 3.04
C SER A 61 14.45 3.85 2.87
N ALA A 62 14.78 5.11 2.61
CA ALA A 62 16.18 5.54 2.67
C ALA A 62 16.67 5.56 4.13
N PRO A 63 17.72 4.80 4.51
CA PRO A 63 18.28 4.90 5.85
C PRO A 63 18.95 6.26 6.03
N GLU A 64 18.57 7.00 7.07
CA GLU A 64 19.38 8.11 7.59
C GLU A 64 20.69 7.51 8.13
N ASP A 65 21.73 7.50 7.31
CA ASP A 65 23.11 7.32 7.75
C ASP A 65 23.46 8.48 8.68
N LYS A 66 23.27 8.27 9.99
CA LYS A 66 23.89 9.10 11.02
C LYS A 66 25.37 8.72 11.11
N GLN A 67 26.18 9.35 10.26
CA GLN A 67 27.60 9.51 10.53
C GLN A 67 27.76 10.66 11.53
N ASP A 68 27.75 10.33 12.82
CA ASP A 68 28.33 11.22 13.82
C ASP A 68 29.84 10.95 13.90
N ILE A 69 30.58 12.06 13.75
CA ILE A 69 32.03 12.24 13.64
C ILE A 69 32.74 11.93 14.97
#